data_AF-K9V2P7-F1
#
_entry.id   AF-K9V2P7-F1
#
_cell.length_a   1.000
_cell.length_b   1.000
_cell.length_c   1.000
_cell.angle_alpha   90.00
_cell.angle_beta   90.00
_cell.angle_gamma   90.00
#
_symmetry.space_group_name_H-M   'P 1'
#
loop_
_entity.id
_entity.type
_entity.pdbx_description
1 polymer ?
#
loop_
_entity_poly.entity_id
_entity_poly.type
_entity_poly.pdbx_seq_one_letter_code
_entity_poly.pdbx_strand_id
1 'polypeptide(L)'
;MSLENPSPLAIALTLWSIGLVSEQNLIAWADAQILAQEKPANDLLEIATKGAKVCLKQGLIETLPIALGYSEEFFIRAYLLNLECDTPQESLCERATKSFIAWVAHNCCGSTEIPEAVLGYHLEHLYCDCEDVDAAISLLRVELPKIMPRCESFATMFLEQVSGLELCI
;
A
#
# COMPACT_ATOMS: atom_id res chain seq x y z
N MET A 1 -7.86 -18.32 -6.09
CA MET A 1 -8.27 -18.58 -4.70
C MET A 1 -9.18 -17.42 -4.33
N SER A 2 -10.47 -17.65 -4.08
CA SER A 2 -11.38 -16.56 -3.68
C SER A 2 -10.94 -16.08 -2.30
N LEU A 3 -10.43 -14.86 -2.19
CA LEU A 3 -10.35 -14.19 -0.90
C LEU A 3 -11.79 -13.86 -0.51
N GLU A 4 -12.37 -14.71 0.34
CA GLU A 4 -13.54 -14.33 1.14
C GLU A 4 -13.19 -13.00 1.84
N ASN A 5 -14.12 -12.03 1.81
CA ASN A 5 -13.91 -10.63 2.24
C ASN A 5 -12.94 -10.53 3.42
N PRO A 6 -11.69 -10.06 3.21
CA PRO A 6 -10.70 -10.03 4.27
C PRO A 6 -11.16 -9.13 5.41
N SER A 7 -10.85 -9.50 6.65
CA SER A 7 -11.23 -8.70 7.80
C SER A 7 -10.56 -7.32 7.73
N PRO A 8 -11.20 -6.25 8.26
CA PRO A 8 -10.58 -4.94 8.35
C PRO A 8 -9.20 -4.95 9.03
N LEU A 9 -9.02 -5.80 10.05
CA LEU A 9 -7.73 -5.95 10.71
C LEU A 9 -6.67 -6.59 9.78
N ALA A 10 -7.02 -7.59 8.97
CA ALA A 10 -6.09 -8.18 8.00
C ALA A 10 -5.63 -7.12 6.98
N ILE A 11 -6.54 -6.27 6.51
CA ILE A 11 -6.24 -5.16 5.60
C ILE A 11 -5.33 -4.13 6.29
N ALA A 12 -5.65 -3.70 7.51
CA ALA A 12 -4.83 -2.74 8.26
C ALA A 12 -3.41 -3.27 8.51
N LEU A 13 -3.28 -4.55 8.88
CA LEU A 13 -2.00 -5.24 9.02
C LEU A 13 -1.26 -5.35 7.69
N THR A 14 -1.97 -5.54 6.58
CA THR A 14 -1.38 -5.55 5.23
C THR A 14 -0.74 -4.21 4.93
N LEU A 15 -1.50 -3.12 5.06
CA LEU A 15 -1.02 -1.75 4.80
C LEU A 15 0.17 -1.37 5.69
N TRP A 16 0.15 -1.77 6.96
CA TRP A 16 1.30 -1.63 7.86
C TRP A 16 2.51 -2.45 7.39
N SER A 17 2.30 -3.71 6.98
CA SER A 17 3.40 -4.59 6.57
C SER A 17 4.11 -4.13 5.30
N ILE A 18 3.40 -3.47 4.38
CA ILE A 18 3.98 -2.85 3.18
C ILE A 18 4.46 -1.41 3.43
N GLY A 19 4.42 -0.93 4.67
CA GLY A 19 4.99 0.35 5.08
C GLY A 19 4.14 1.58 4.74
N LEU A 20 2.85 1.41 4.41
CA LEU A 20 1.91 2.51 4.15
C LEU A 20 1.22 3.01 5.43
N VAL A 21 1.45 2.35 6.57
CA VAL A 21 0.87 2.70 7.86
C VAL A 21 1.94 2.52 8.92
N SER A 22 2.12 3.52 9.79
CA SER A 22 3.03 3.42 10.93
C SER A 22 2.44 2.52 12.02
N GLU A 23 3.30 1.94 12.86
CA GLU A 23 2.85 1.18 14.04
C GLU A 23 1.92 2.03 14.92
N GLN A 24 2.23 3.33 15.09
CA GLN A 24 1.44 4.25 15.91
C GLN A 24 0.04 4.46 15.32
N ASN A 25 -0.07 4.66 14.00
CA ASN A 25 -1.35 4.86 13.33
C ASN A 25 -2.20 3.58 13.36
N LEU A 26 -1.56 2.41 13.23
CA LEU A 26 -2.25 1.12 13.37
C LEU A 26 -2.80 0.92 14.79
N ILE A 27 -2.03 1.24 15.83
CA ILE A 27 -2.47 1.17 17.22
C ILE A 27 -3.62 2.15 17.48
N ALA A 28 -3.49 3.41 17.04
CA ALA A 28 -4.54 4.41 17.20
C ALA A 28 -5.84 4.01 16.51
N TRP A 29 -5.73 3.41 15.31
CA TRP A 29 -6.89 2.84 14.63
C TRP A 29 -7.49 1.65 15.40
N ALA A 30 -6.66 0.74 15.91
CA ALA A 30 -7.13 -0.39 16.72
C ALA A 30 -7.87 0.08 17.99
N ASP A 31 -7.36 1.09 18.68
CA ASP A 31 -8.01 1.73 19.83
C ASP A 31 -9.39 2.30 19.46
N ALA A 32 -9.48 2.99 18.32
CA ALA A 32 -10.77 3.51 17.83
C ALA A 32 -11.77 2.38 17.54
N GLN A 33 -11.32 1.27 16.95
CA GLN A 33 -12.16 0.10 16.70
C GLN A 33 -12.61 -0.59 18.00
N ILE A 34 -11.73 -0.68 19.01
CA ILE A 34 -12.04 -1.21 20.34
C ILE A 34 -13.14 -0.37 21.01
N LEU A 35 -13.01 0.95 20.99
CA LEU A 35 -13.98 1.85 21.62
C LEU A 35 -15.35 1.85 20.92
N ALA A 36 -15.39 1.51 19.63
CA ALA A 36 -16.61 1.46 18.84
C ALA A 36 -17.42 0.15 19.02
N GLN A 37 -16.85 -0.87 19.66
CA GLN A 37 -17.43 -2.20 19.77
C GLN A 37 -17.74 -2.57 21.23
N GLU A 38 -18.92 -3.13 21.49
CA GLU A 38 -19.28 -3.62 22.83
C GLU A 38 -18.42 -4.83 23.24
N LYS A 39 -18.02 -5.64 22.26
CA LYS A 39 -17.14 -6.80 22.44
C LYS A 39 -16.05 -6.80 21.37
N PRO A 40 -14.93 -6.10 21.59
CA PRO A 40 -13.80 -6.06 20.66
C PRO A 40 -13.19 -7.44 20.44
N ALA A 41 -12.65 -7.67 19.24
CA ALA A 41 -11.88 -8.87 18.94
C ALA A 41 -10.59 -8.92 19.77
N ASN A 42 -10.19 -10.12 20.22
CA ASN A 42 -8.95 -10.29 21.00
C ASN A 42 -7.72 -9.79 20.25
N ASP A 43 -7.64 -10.01 18.93
CA ASP A 43 -6.52 -9.56 18.12
C ASP A 43 -6.35 -8.03 18.18
N LEU A 44 -7.44 -7.26 18.19
CA LEU A 44 -7.36 -5.80 18.33
C LEU A 44 -6.77 -5.40 19.68
N LEU A 45 -7.18 -6.06 20.76
CA LEU A 45 -6.66 -5.80 22.12
C LEU A 45 -5.16 -6.12 22.21
N GLU A 46 -4.73 -7.24 21.61
CA GLU A 46 -3.33 -7.63 21.57
C GLU A 46 -2.49 -6.62 20.78
N ILE A 47 -2.97 -6.18 19.62
CA ILE A 47 -2.32 -5.14 18.81
C ILE A 47 -2.18 -3.84 19.59
N ALA A 48 -3.27 -3.34 20.17
CA ALA A 48 -3.25 -2.08 20.92
C ALA A 48 -2.29 -2.12 22.12
N THR A 49 -2.16 -3.29 22.76
CA THR A 49 -1.33 -3.45 23.97
C THR A 49 0.14 -3.68 23.66
N LYS A 50 0.46 -4.51 22.65
CA LYS A 50 1.81 -5.03 22.41
C LYS A 50 2.43 -4.59 21.08
N GLY A 51 1.62 -4.09 20.15
CA GLY A 51 2.01 -3.77 18.78
C GLY A 51 2.00 -4.98 17.84
N ALA A 52 1.68 -4.73 16.57
CA ALA A 52 1.62 -5.68 15.47
C ALA A 52 2.90 -6.48 15.31
N LYS A 53 4.06 -5.82 15.37
CA LYS A 53 5.35 -6.50 15.23
C LYS A 53 5.55 -7.61 16.26
N VAL A 54 5.19 -7.36 17.52
CA VAL A 54 5.36 -8.34 18.60
C VAL A 54 4.30 -9.43 18.46
N CYS A 55 3.05 -9.05 18.20
CA CYS A 55 1.93 -9.97 18.04
C CYS A 55 2.17 -11.00 16.94
N LEU A 56 2.58 -10.56 15.75
CA LEU A 56 2.86 -11.46 14.61
C LEU A 56 4.07 -12.36 14.88
N LYS A 57 5.15 -11.82 15.46
CA LYS A 57 6.36 -12.60 15.73
C LYS A 57 6.13 -13.70 16.77
N GLN A 58 5.28 -13.47 17.76
CA GLN A 58 5.01 -14.40 18.85
C GLN A 58 3.77 -15.28 18.61
N GLY A 59 3.02 -15.05 17.54
CA GLY A 59 1.77 -15.77 17.26
C GLY A 59 0.67 -15.47 18.28
N LEU A 60 0.59 -14.21 18.75
CA LEU A 60 -0.42 -13.78 19.74
C LEU A 60 -1.78 -13.44 19.12
N ILE A 61 -1.82 -13.32 17.79
CA ILE A 61 -3.03 -13.01 17.03
C ILE A 61 -3.23 -14.05 15.94
N GLU A 62 -4.48 -14.30 15.60
CA GLU A 62 -4.85 -15.23 14.52
C GLU A 62 -4.90 -14.51 13.17
N THR A 63 -5.26 -13.23 13.16
CA THR A 63 -5.34 -12.40 11.95
C THR A 63 -3.94 -12.11 11.41
N LEU A 64 -3.70 -12.50 10.16
CA LEU A 64 -2.43 -12.26 9.46
C LEU A 64 -2.60 -11.21 8.36
N PRO A 65 -1.53 -10.48 8.00
CA PRO A 65 -1.49 -9.68 6.78
C PRO A 65 -1.79 -10.54 5.55
N ILE A 66 -2.45 -9.94 4.57
CA ILE A 66 -2.73 -10.54 3.27
C ILE A 66 -1.44 -10.50 2.44
N ALA A 67 -1.08 -11.62 1.83
CA ALA A 67 0.04 -11.67 0.89
C ALA A 67 -0.41 -11.06 -0.44
N LEU A 68 -0.05 -9.79 -0.66
CA LEU A 68 -0.32 -9.10 -1.93
C LEU A 68 0.65 -9.57 -3.02
N GLY A 69 0.12 -9.78 -4.22
CA GLY A 69 0.92 -9.86 -5.43
C GLY A 69 1.43 -8.48 -5.87
N TYR A 70 2.41 -8.47 -6.79
CA TYR A 70 2.98 -7.23 -7.34
C TYR A 70 1.91 -6.25 -7.83
N SER A 71 0.94 -6.71 -8.63
CA SER A 71 -0.12 -5.86 -9.16
C SER A 71 -1.00 -5.24 -8.07
N GLU A 72 -1.32 -6.00 -7.03
CA GLU A 72 -2.21 -5.55 -5.96
C GLU A 72 -1.54 -4.44 -5.13
N GLU A 73 -0.27 -4.63 -4.77
CA GLU A 73 0.50 -3.58 -4.09
C GLU A 73 0.76 -2.38 -5.01
N PHE A 74 1.04 -2.62 -6.30
CA PHE A 74 1.18 -1.57 -7.31
C PHE A 74 -0.09 -0.71 -7.38
N PHE A 75 -1.27 -1.32 -7.44
CA PHE A 75 -2.54 -0.61 -7.52
C PHE A 75 -2.80 0.27 -6.30
N ILE A 76 -2.53 -0.25 -5.09
CA ILE A 76 -2.67 0.53 -3.86
C ILE A 76 -1.71 1.72 -3.89
N ARG A 77 -0.42 1.49 -4.14
CA ARG A 77 0.60 2.55 -4.14
C ARG A 77 0.36 3.60 -5.23
N ALA A 78 -0.03 3.17 -6.43
CA ALA A 78 -0.35 4.05 -7.55
C ALA A 78 -1.56 4.95 -7.25
N TYR A 79 -2.61 4.38 -6.65
CA TYR A 79 -3.79 5.12 -6.25
C TYR A 79 -3.45 6.18 -5.20
N LEU A 80 -2.66 5.83 -4.18
CA LEU A 80 -2.23 6.78 -3.15
C LEU A 80 -1.35 7.90 -3.72
N LEU A 81 -0.41 7.56 -4.62
CA LEU A 81 0.41 8.56 -5.32
C LEU A 81 -0.46 9.58 -6.07
N ASN A 82 -1.53 9.11 -6.73
CA ASN A 82 -2.44 10.00 -7.45
C ASN A 82 -3.14 10.99 -6.50
N LEU A 83 -3.61 10.52 -5.34
CA LEU A 83 -4.25 11.37 -4.33
C LEU A 83 -3.30 12.44 -3.76
N GLU A 84 -2.01 12.14 -3.61
CA GLU A 84 -1.03 13.11 -3.14
C GLU A 84 -0.69 14.18 -4.17
N CYS A 85 -0.56 13.79 -5.43
CA CYS A 85 -0.24 14.71 -6.51
C CYS A 85 -1.40 15.64 -6.89
N ASP A 86 -2.63 15.34 -6.44
CA ASP A 86 -3.77 16.26 -6.51
C ASP A 86 -3.70 17.38 -5.45
N THR A 87 -2.76 17.32 -4.50
CA THR A 87 -2.58 18.37 -3.49
C THR A 87 -1.64 19.50 -3.99
N PRO A 88 -1.78 20.75 -3.52
CA PRO A 88 -0.97 21.89 -4.00
C PRO A 88 0.53 21.84 -3.65
N GLN A 89 1.02 20.76 -3.02
CA GLN A 89 2.36 20.67 -2.46
C GLN A 89 3.30 19.91 -3.41
N GLU A 90 3.80 20.62 -4.44
CA GLU A 90 4.63 20.04 -5.52
C GLU A 90 5.84 19.22 -5.02
N SER A 91 6.51 19.65 -3.94
CA SER A 91 7.70 18.97 -3.41
C SER A 91 7.41 17.64 -2.70
N LEU A 92 6.19 17.43 -2.22
CA LEU A 92 5.76 16.15 -1.65
C LEU A 92 5.41 15.17 -2.77
N CYS A 93 4.65 15.62 -3.78
CA CYS A 93 4.36 14.83 -4.97
C CYS A 93 5.65 14.34 -5.66
N GLU A 94 6.71 15.16 -5.75
CA GLU A 94 7.99 14.73 -6.34
C GLU A 94 8.68 13.62 -5.53
N ARG A 95 8.73 13.73 -4.20
CA ARG A 95 9.35 12.71 -3.33
C ARG A 95 8.57 11.41 -3.34
N ALA A 96 7.24 11.48 -3.29
CA ALA A 96 6.36 10.32 -3.39
C ALA A 96 6.52 9.63 -4.75
N THR A 97 6.57 10.41 -5.84
CA THR A 97 6.81 9.89 -7.19
C THR A 97 8.13 9.14 -7.28
N LYS A 98 9.23 9.72 -6.76
CA LYS A 98 10.55 9.06 -6.75
C LYS A 98 10.55 7.78 -5.91
N SER A 99 9.88 7.81 -4.76
CA SER A 99 9.78 6.64 -3.87
C SER A 99 8.95 5.52 -4.51
N PHE A 100 7.88 5.87 -5.22
CA PHE A 100 7.08 4.94 -5.99
C PHE A 100 7.88 4.31 -7.14
N ILE A 101 8.59 5.12 -7.95
CA ILE A 101 9.46 4.62 -9.03
C ILE A 101 10.51 3.67 -8.47
N ALA A 102 11.17 4.04 -7.38
CA ALA A 102 12.14 3.18 -6.73
C ALA A 102 11.50 1.85 -6.30
N TRP A 103 10.34 1.88 -5.62
CA TRP A 103 9.64 0.65 -5.25
C TRP A 103 9.30 -0.20 -6.49
N VAL A 104 8.75 0.39 -7.55
CA VAL A 104 8.41 -0.32 -8.78
C VAL A 104 9.64 -0.99 -9.38
N ALA A 105 10.74 -0.25 -9.54
CA ALA A 105 11.99 -0.75 -10.13
C ALA A 105 12.57 -1.95 -9.37
N HIS A 106 12.46 -1.97 -8.05
CA HIS A 106 12.98 -3.07 -7.23
C HIS A 106 12.04 -4.29 -7.17
N ASN A 107 10.76 -4.13 -7.51
CA ASN A 107 9.74 -5.17 -7.33
C ASN A 107 9.14 -5.68 -8.65
N CYS A 108 9.43 -5.06 -9.79
CA CYS A 108 8.95 -5.48 -11.11
C CYS A 108 9.70 -6.73 -11.62
N CYS A 109 9.43 -7.88 -11.01
CA CYS A 109 10.03 -9.15 -11.38
C CYS A 109 8.95 -10.18 -11.74
N GLY A 110 9.15 -10.89 -12.86
CA GLY A 110 8.53 -12.20 -13.08
C GLY A 110 7.35 -12.28 -14.06
N SER A 111 6.87 -11.16 -14.62
CA SER A 111 5.89 -11.19 -15.72
C SER A 111 5.97 -9.96 -16.61
N THR A 112 6.04 -10.12 -17.92
CA THR A 112 5.94 -9.04 -18.92
C THR A 112 4.56 -8.98 -19.58
N GLU A 113 3.58 -9.69 -19.03
CA GLU A 113 2.28 -9.92 -19.69
C GLU A 113 1.20 -8.93 -19.25
N ILE A 114 1.46 -8.14 -18.20
CA ILE A 114 0.49 -7.21 -17.61
C ILE A 114 1.00 -5.75 -17.66
N PRO A 115 0.11 -4.76 -17.90
CA PRO A 115 0.50 -3.36 -18.11
C PRO A 115 1.41 -2.76 -17.02
N GLU A 116 1.09 -3.00 -15.75
CA GLU A 116 1.84 -2.51 -14.59
C GLU A 116 3.25 -3.10 -14.48
N ALA A 117 3.47 -4.31 -15.00
CA ALA A 117 4.79 -4.92 -15.02
C ALA A 117 5.62 -4.44 -16.22
N VAL A 118 5.00 -4.23 -17.39
CA VAL A 118 5.65 -3.59 -18.55
C VAL A 118 6.11 -2.18 -18.21
N LEU A 119 5.25 -1.39 -17.57
CA LEU A 119 5.64 -0.09 -17.04
C LEU A 119 6.80 -0.23 -16.03
N GLY A 120 6.73 -1.23 -15.15
CA GLY A 120 7.77 -1.50 -14.18
C GLY A 120 9.14 -1.74 -14.80
N TYR A 121 9.24 -2.58 -15.82
CA TYR A 121 10.50 -2.82 -16.54
C TYR A 121 11.07 -1.57 -17.21
N HIS A 122 10.22 -0.73 -17.80
CA HIS A 122 10.70 0.52 -18.39
C HIS A 122 11.18 1.52 -17.31
N LEU A 123 10.50 1.58 -16.17
CA LEU A 123 10.92 2.41 -15.04
C LEU A 123 12.21 1.89 -14.42
N GLU A 124 12.35 0.58 -14.29
CA GLU A 124 13.58 -0.07 -13.82
C GLU A 124 14.76 0.26 -14.73
N HIS A 125 14.63 0.09 -16.04
CA HIS A 125 15.68 0.44 -16.98
C HIS A 125 16.09 1.92 -16.87
N LEU A 126 15.12 2.84 -16.81
CA LEU A 126 15.42 4.27 -16.68
C LEU A 126 16.06 4.63 -15.33
N TYR A 127 15.59 4.01 -14.24
CA TYR A 127 16.01 4.33 -12.88
C TYR A 127 17.35 3.66 -12.51
N CYS A 128 17.52 2.38 -12.84
CA CYS A 128 18.66 1.56 -12.46
C CYS A 128 19.80 1.60 -13.49
N ASP A 129 19.50 1.42 -14.78
CA ASP A 129 20.54 1.31 -15.82
C ASP A 129 20.98 2.68 -16.35
N CYS A 130 20.02 3.57 -16.59
CA CYS A 130 20.26 4.88 -17.18
C CYS A 130 20.50 5.99 -16.15
N GLU A 131 20.20 5.74 -14.87
CA GLU A 131 20.21 6.74 -13.80
C GLU A 131 19.41 8.03 -14.14
N ASP A 132 18.42 7.93 -15.03
CA ASP A 132 17.62 9.05 -15.54
C ASP A 132 16.24 9.10 -14.85
N VAL A 133 16.26 9.65 -13.63
CA VAL A 133 15.06 9.77 -12.79
C VAL A 133 14.01 10.69 -13.44
N ASP A 134 14.43 11.73 -14.16
CA ASP A 134 13.51 12.69 -14.78
C ASP A 134 12.77 12.06 -15.99
N ALA A 135 13.47 11.23 -16.77
CA ALA A 135 12.83 10.43 -17.81
C ALA A 135 11.87 9.39 -17.20
N ALA A 136 12.23 8.75 -16.09
CA ALA A 136 11.34 7.82 -15.39
C ALA A 136 10.06 8.50 -14.89
N ILE A 137 10.18 9.70 -14.30
CA ILE A 137 9.03 10.52 -13.87
C ILE A 137 8.15 10.88 -15.08
N SER A 138 8.79 11.30 -16.18
CA SER A 138 8.08 11.67 -17.41
C SER A 138 7.31 10.49 -18.00
N LEU A 139 7.92 9.31 -18.04
CA LEU A 139 7.27 8.07 -18.48
C LEU A 139 6.10 7.71 -17.58
N LEU A 140 6.29 7.75 -16.26
CA LEU A 140 5.24 7.43 -15.30
C LEU A 140 4.02 8.35 -15.49
N ARG A 141 4.22 9.66 -15.68
CA ARG A 141 3.12 10.62 -15.92
C ARG A 141 2.32 10.33 -17.19
N VAL A 142 2.92 9.67 -18.18
CA VAL A 142 2.25 9.31 -19.44
C VAL A 142 1.52 7.96 -19.32
N GLU A 143 2.14 6.97 -18.69
CA GLU A 143 1.62 5.60 -18.66
C GLU A 143 0.68 5.32 -17.49
N LEU A 144 0.94 5.90 -16.31
CA LEU A 144 0.15 5.65 -15.10
C LEU A 144 -1.34 5.99 -15.28
N PRO A 145 -1.74 7.11 -15.93
CA PRO A 145 -3.15 7.41 -16.17
C PRO A 145 -3.90 6.34 -16.97
N LYS A 146 -3.19 5.57 -17.82
CA LYS A 146 -3.79 4.50 -18.63
C LYS A 146 -4.13 3.26 -17.78
N ILE A 147 -3.41 3.07 -16.67
CA ILE A 147 -3.56 1.93 -15.75
C ILE A 147 -4.48 2.33 -14.57
N MET A 148 -4.61 3.63 -14.29
CA MET A 148 -5.33 4.16 -13.13
C MET A 148 -6.74 3.60 -12.90
N PRO A 149 -7.60 3.38 -13.92
CA PRO A 149 -8.92 2.81 -13.68
C PRO A 149 -8.89 1.43 -12.97
N ARG A 150 -7.85 0.62 -13.22
CA ARG A 150 -7.65 -0.65 -12.51
C ARG A 150 -7.13 -0.42 -11.09
N CYS A 151 -6.24 0.55 -10.92
CA CYS A 151 -5.71 0.95 -9.62
C CYS A 151 -6.85 1.41 -8.69
N GLU A 152 -7.67 2.36 -9.15
CA GLU A 152 -8.80 2.92 -8.40
C GLU A 152 -9.81 1.85 -8.00
N SER A 153 -10.18 0.97 -8.94
CA SER A 153 -11.15 -0.10 -8.68
C SER A 153 -10.68 -1.05 -7.59
N PHE A 154 -9.40 -1.42 -7.59
CA PHE A 154 -8.86 -2.33 -6.57
C PHE A 154 -8.61 -1.61 -5.24
N ALA A 155 -7.92 -0.47 -5.28
CA ALA A 155 -7.50 0.26 -4.09
C ALA A 155 -8.69 0.81 -3.29
N THR A 156 -9.73 1.34 -3.95
CA THR A 156 -10.93 1.82 -3.26
C THR A 156 -11.61 0.69 -2.48
N MET A 157 -11.82 -0.46 -3.12
CA MET A 157 -12.40 -1.64 -2.46
C MET A 157 -11.59 -2.10 -1.26
N PHE A 158 -10.26 -1.95 -1.32
CA PHE A 158 -9.34 -2.37 -0.27
C PHE A 158 -9.32 -1.37 0.90
N LEU A 159 -9.24 -0.07 0.60
CA LEU A 159 -9.07 1.01 1.58
C LEU A 159 -10.38 1.36 2.30
N GLU A 160 -11.54 1.24 1.66
CA GLU A 160 -12.85 1.53 2.28
C GLU A 160 -13.13 0.66 3.52
N GLN A 161 -12.56 -0.54 3.57
CA GLN A 161 -12.74 -1.49 4.69
C GLN A 161 -12.03 -1.05 5.97
N VAL A 162 -11.07 -0.12 5.88
CA VAL A 162 -10.28 0.39 7.01
C VAL A 162 -10.44 1.89 7.16
N SER A 163 -11.69 2.36 7.05
CA SER A 163 -12.03 3.77 7.25
C SER A 163 -11.46 4.30 8.57
N GLY A 164 -10.89 5.51 8.52
CA GLY A 164 -10.24 6.17 9.65
C GLY A 164 -8.80 5.73 9.94
N LEU A 165 -8.24 4.79 9.17
CA LEU A 165 -6.82 4.43 9.28
C LEU A 165 -5.96 5.51 8.60
N GLU A 166 -5.04 6.10 9.36
CA GLU A 166 -4.15 7.14 8.85
C GLU A 166 -2.94 6.54 8.12
N LEU A 167 -2.79 6.89 6.85
CA LEU A 167 -1.72 6.40 5.96
C LEU A 167 -0.47 7.29 6.06
N CYS A 168 0.70 6.67 5.96
CA CYS A 168 1.99 7.32 5.79
C CYS A 168 2.31 7.40 4.30
N ILE A 169 1.74 8.42 3.66
CA ILE A 169 2.00 8.76 2.26
C ILE A 169 3.06 9.88 2.24
#